data_AF-A0A7C4VGV2-F1
#
_entry.id   AF-A0A7C4VGV2-F1
#
_cell.length_a   1.000
_cell.length_b   1.000
_cell.length_c   1.000
_cell.angle_alpha   90.00
_cell.angle_beta   90.00
_cell.angle_gamma   90.00
#
_symmetry.space_group_name_H-M   'P 1'
#
loop_
_entity.id
_entity.type
_entity.pdbx_description
1 polymer ?
#
loop_
_entity_poly.entity_id
_entity_poly.type
_entity_poly.pdbx_seq_one_letter_code
_entity_poly.pdbx_strand_id
1 'polypeptide(L)'
;MKTARLDVRLDPEQKKLIEEAAALSGSTTSSFVQAVLLEKARTVIREHRAVERMVLSAEAFDQLVEDLEKPARIVPELLEQLGKAGS
;
A
#
# COMPACT_ATOMS: atom_id res chain seq x y z
N MET A 1 2.37 22.14 -10.63
CA MET A 1 2.37 21.64 -12.03
C MET A 1 2.76 20.17 -12.01
N LYS A 2 2.15 19.29 -12.81
CA LYS A 2 2.51 17.85 -12.89
C LYS A 2 3.67 17.71 -13.90
N THR A 3 4.85 17.29 -13.46
CA THR A 3 6.10 17.34 -14.27
C THR A 3 6.62 15.97 -14.72
N ALA A 4 6.24 14.88 -14.03
CA ALA A 4 6.61 13.53 -14.41
C ALA A 4 5.75 13.00 -15.58
N ARG A 5 6.37 12.30 -16.52
CA ARG A 5 5.71 11.68 -17.69
C ARG A 5 5.80 10.16 -17.61
N LEU A 6 4.77 9.49 -18.11
CA LEU A 6 4.72 8.05 -18.29
C LEU A 6 4.38 7.79 -19.76
N ASP A 7 5.31 7.18 -20.48
CA ASP A 7 5.12 6.84 -21.90
C ASP A 7 4.62 5.40 -22.02
N VAL A 8 3.45 5.22 -22.66
CA VAL A 8 2.81 3.93 -22.88
C VAL A 8 2.57 3.74 -24.37
N ARG A 9 3.00 2.60 -24.91
CA ARG A 9 2.67 2.21 -26.28
C ARG A 9 1.34 1.47 -26.29
N LEU A 10 0.46 1.86 -27.19
CA LEU A 10 -0.85 1.28 -27.38
C LEU A 10 -1.01 0.90 -28.86
N ASP A 11 -1.70 -0.20 -29.12
CA ASP A 11 -2.23 -0.44 -30.45
C ASP A 11 -3.45 0.49 -30.73
N PRO A 12 -3.86 0.64 -32.00
CA PRO A 12 -4.96 1.55 -32.35
C PRO A 12 -6.30 1.19 -31.70
N GLU A 13 -6.55 -0.09 -31.46
CA GLU A 13 -7.81 -0.58 -30.89
C GLU A 13 -7.89 -0.25 -29.40
N GLN A 14 -6.80 -0.47 -28.66
CA GLN A 14 -6.65 -0.04 -27.27
C GLN A 14 -6.84 1.46 -27.12
N LYS A 15 -6.23 2.26 -28.01
CA LYS A 15 -6.39 3.71 -27.99
C LYS A 15 -7.85 4.12 -28.17
N LYS A 16 -8.53 3.54 -29.17
CA LYS A 16 -9.94 3.84 -29.45
C LYS A 16 -10.85 3.46 -28.27
N LEU A 17 -10.63 2.30 -27.68
CA LEU A 17 -11.37 1.84 -26.50
C LEU A 17 -11.23 2.82 -25.32
N ILE A 18 -10.01 3.29 -25.06
CA ILE A 18 -9.75 4.24 -23.97
C ILE A 18 -10.38 5.61 -24.26
N GLU A 19 -10.34 6.08 -25.51
CA GLU A 19 -10.98 7.34 -25.92
C GLU A 19 -12.50 7.29 -25.75
N GLU A 20 -13.13 6.17 -26.10
CA GLU A 20 -14.56 5.95 -25.90
C GLU A 20 -14.93 5.95 -24.41
N ALA A 21 -14.17 5.23 -23.58
CA ALA A 21 -14.39 5.20 -22.13
C ALA A 21 -14.20 6.59 -21.48
N ALA A 22 -13.23 7.37 -21.95
CA ALA A 22 -13.01 8.74 -21.50
C ALA A 22 -14.21 9.64 -21.87
N ALA A 23 -14.71 9.53 -23.11
CA ALA A 23 -15.89 10.26 -23.55
C ALA A 23 -17.14 9.91 -22.73
N LEU A 24 -17.39 8.62 -22.48
CA LEU A 24 -18.52 8.15 -21.67
C LEU A 24 -18.43 8.59 -20.20
N SER A 25 -17.22 8.77 -19.68
CA SER A 25 -17.00 9.29 -18.31
C SER A 25 -17.00 10.82 -18.22
N GLY A 26 -17.24 11.54 -19.32
CA GLY A 26 -17.22 13.00 -19.36
C GLY A 26 -15.84 13.60 -19.08
N SER A 27 -14.77 12.88 -19.39
CA SER A 27 -13.40 13.28 -19.08
C SER A 27 -12.50 13.26 -20.32
N THR A 28 -11.36 13.95 -20.26
CA THR A 28 -10.36 13.84 -21.32
C THR A 28 -9.62 12.52 -21.21
N THR A 29 -9.17 11.96 -22.35
CA THR A 29 -8.39 10.70 -22.40
C THR A 29 -7.23 10.68 -21.39
N SER A 30 -6.48 11.78 -21.28
CA SER A 30 -5.38 11.88 -20.32
C SER A 30 -5.85 11.85 -18.86
N SER A 31 -6.96 12.53 -18.54
CA SER A 31 -7.51 12.55 -17.18
C SER A 31 -8.09 11.19 -16.80
N PHE A 32 -8.78 10.53 -17.73
CA PHE A 32 -9.32 9.19 -17.58
C PHE A 32 -8.20 8.18 -17.27
N VAL A 33 -7.17 8.12 -18.13
CA VAL A 33 -6.04 7.20 -17.96
C VAL A 33 -5.32 7.45 -16.63
N GLN A 34 -5.09 8.71 -16.26
CA GLN A 34 -4.48 9.04 -14.98
C GLN A 34 -5.32 8.55 -13.79
N ALA A 35 -6.64 8.75 -13.83
CA ALA A 35 -7.53 8.32 -12.76
C ALA A 35 -7.51 6.80 -12.59
N VAL A 36 -7.68 6.06 -13.70
CA VAL A 36 -7.68 4.59 -13.72
C VAL A 36 -6.35 4.03 -13.23
N LEU A 37 -5.22 4.56 -13.72
CA LEU A 37 -3.89 4.13 -13.28
C LEU A 37 -3.66 4.37 -11.79
N LEU A 38 -4.06 5.55 -11.28
CA LEU A 38 -3.93 5.87 -9.86
C LEU A 38 -4.79 4.97 -8.98
N GLU A 39 -6.02 4.70 -9.39
CA GLU A 39 -6.92 3.80 -8.66
C GLU A 39 -6.32 2.40 -8.58
N LYS A 40 -5.92 1.84 -9.74
CA LYS A 40 -5.35 0.49 -9.79
C LYS A 40 -4.06 0.38 -9.00
N ALA A 41 -3.15 1.35 -9.13
CA ALA A 41 -1.90 1.39 -8.37
C ALA A 41 -2.16 1.41 -6.86
N ARG A 42 -3.11 2.24 -6.40
CA ARG A 42 -3.49 2.28 -4.98
C ARG A 42 -4.05 0.95 -4.51
N THR A 43 -4.89 0.30 -5.30
CA THR A 43 -5.45 -1.02 -4.98
C THR A 43 -4.36 -2.07 -4.85
N VAL A 44 -3.47 -2.18 -5.83
CA VAL A 44 -2.34 -3.14 -5.81
C VAL A 44 -1.44 -2.90 -4.59
N ILE A 45 -1.10 -1.64 -4.29
CA ILE A 45 -0.28 -1.30 -3.12
C ILE A 45 -0.99 -1.66 -1.81
N ARG A 46 -2.30 -1.37 -1.70
CA ARG A 46 -3.08 -1.71 -0.50
C ARG A 46 -3.14 -3.21 -0.30
N GLU A 47 -3.40 -3.97 -1.35
CA GLU A 47 -3.47 -5.44 -1.30
C GLU A 47 -2.14 -6.04 -0.85
N HIS A 48 -1.02 -5.63 -1.46
CA HIS A 48 0.30 -6.14 -1.07
C HIS A 48 0.69 -5.72 0.35
N ARG A 49 0.44 -4.45 0.73
CA ARG A 49 0.74 -3.98 2.08
C ARG A 49 -0.21 -4.52 3.15
N ALA A 50 -1.40 -4.96 2.79
CA ALA A 50 -2.31 -5.65 3.71
C ALA A 50 -1.87 -7.10 3.95
N VAL A 51 -1.16 -7.71 3.00
CA VAL A 51 -0.49 -9.00 3.19
C VAL A 51 0.79 -8.83 4.04
N GLU A 52 1.55 -7.74 3.84
CA GLU A 52 2.76 -7.46 4.62
C GLU A 52 2.49 -6.90 6.03
N ARG A 53 1.41 -6.14 6.23
CA ARG A 53 0.94 -5.81 7.58
C ARG A 53 0.28 -7.06 8.14
N MET A 54 0.89 -7.64 9.17
CA MET A 54 0.25 -8.64 10.01
C MET A 54 -1.09 -8.07 10.50
N VAL A 55 -2.19 -8.46 9.85
CA VAL A 55 -3.53 -8.15 10.33
C VAL A 55 -3.70 -9.02 11.57
N LEU A 56 -3.51 -8.42 12.73
CA LEU A 56 -3.85 -9.08 13.99
C LEU A 56 -5.34 -9.44 13.93
N SER A 57 -5.68 -10.67 14.31
CA SER A 57 -7.07 -10.96 14.65
C SER A 57 -7.52 -9.98 15.75
N ALA A 58 -8.82 -9.71 15.83
CA ALA A 58 -9.36 -8.88 16.92
C ALA A 58 -8.86 -9.39 18.28
N GLU A 59 -8.85 -10.71 18.48
CA GLU A 59 -8.33 -11.35 19.68
C GLU A 59 -6.83 -11.09 19.92
N ALA A 60 -5.99 -11.17 18.89
CA ALA A 60 -4.56 -10.87 19.03
C ALA A 60 -4.29 -9.37 19.27
N PHE A 61 -5.18 -8.50 18.78
CA PHE A 61 -5.12 -7.07 19.07
C PHE A 61 -5.55 -6.76 20.52
N ASP A 62 -6.64 -7.37 20.99
CA ASP A 62 -7.11 -7.21 22.37
C ASP A 62 -6.06 -7.71 23.36
N GLN A 63 -5.43 -8.86 23.09
CA GLN A 63 -4.35 -9.38 23.92
C GLN A 63 -3.13 -8.46 23.94
N LEU A 64 -2.77 -7.86 22.79
CA LEU A 64 -1.69 -6.88 22.71
C LEU A 64 -2.00 -5.64 23.56
N VAL A 65 -3.21 -5.11 23.50
CA VAL A 65 -3.62 -3.95 24.30
C VAL A 65 -3.52 -4.27 25.80
N GLU A 66 -4.03 -5.42 26.21
CA GLU A 66 -3.95 -5.87 27.60
C GLU A 66 -2.48 -6.03 28.06
N ASP A 67 -1.60 -6.51 27.18
CA ASP A 67 -0.19 -6.69 27.49
C ASP A 67 0.59 -5.37 27.57
N LEU A 68 0.18 -4.34 26.81
CA LEU A 68 0.78 -3.00 26.88
C LEU A 68 0.44 -2.27 28.20
N GLU A 69 -0.67 -2.60 28.85
CA GLU A 69 -1.04 -2.05 30.16
C GLU A 69 -0.28 -2.69 31.32
N LYS A 70 0.35 -3.86 31.08
CA LYS A 70 1.16 -4.54 32.09
C LYS A 70 2.52 -3.83 32.21
N PRO A 71 3.06 -3.67 33.44
CA PRO A 71 4.37 -3.05 33.63
C PRO A 71 5.44 -3.87 32.90
N ALA A 72 6.33 -3.17 32.19
CA ALA A 72 7.39 -3.79 31.42
C ALA A 72 8.25 -4.69 32.31
N ARG A 73 8.41 -5.95 31.90
CA ARG A 73 9.27 -6.90 32.58
C ARG A 73 10.62 -6.92 31.90
N ILE A 74 11.67 -6.76 32.68
CA ILE A 74 13.03 -7.01 32.22
C ILE A 74 13.14 -8.52 31.97
N VAL A 75 13.43 -8.89 30.72
CA VAL A 75 13.77 -10.28 30.36
C VAL A 75 15.29 -10.39 30.40
N PRO A 76 15.88 -11.14 31.35
CA PRO A 76 17.33 -11.22 31.53
C PRO A 76 18.06 -11.65 30.25
N GLU A 77 17.49 -12.58 29.47
CA GLU A 77 18.08 -13.02 28.22
C GLU A 77 18.17 -11.90 27.16
N LEU A 78 17.21 -10.96 27.14
CA LEU A 78 17.26 -9.80 26.23
C LEU A 78 18.37 -8.82 26.61
N LEU A 79 18.64 -8.65 27.91
CA LEU A 79 19.75 -7.81 28.39
C LEU A 79 21.11 -8.40 27.97
N GLU A 80 21.26 -9.72 28.08
CA GLU A 80 22.49 -10.38 27.62
C GLU A 80 22.73 -10.22 26.12
N GLN A 81 21.67 -10.23 25.30
CA GLN A 81 21.79 -10.04 23.85
C GLN A 81 22.13 -8.60 23.46
N LEU A 82 21.55 -7.61 24.15
CA LEU A 82 21.90 -6.20 23.93
C LEU A 82 23.36 -5.89 24.33
N GLY A 83 23.88 -6.55 25.36
CA GLY A 83 25.29 -6.42 25.77
C GLY A 83 26.28 -7.02 24.76
N LYS A 84 25.88 -8.05 24.00
CA LYS A 84 26.72 -8.69 22.97
C LYS A 84 26.72 -7.93 21.64
N ALA A 85 25.67 -7.17 21.33
CA ALA A 85 25.57 -6.40 20.09
C ALA A 85 26.36 -5.08 20.11
N GLY A 86 26.85 -4.65 21.28
CA GLY A 86 27.64 -3.43 21.47
C GLY A 86 29.14 -3.64 21.67
N SER A 87 29.65 -4.87 21.52
CA SER A 87 31.09 -5.23 21.60
C SER A 87 31.58 -5.76 20.26
#